data_AF-A0A1F9NJ15-F1
#
_entry.id   AF-A0A1F9NJ15-F1
#
_cell.length_a   1.000
_cell.length_b   1.000
_cell.length_c   1.000
_cell.angle_alpha   90.00
_cell.angle_beta   90.00
_cell.angle_gamma   90.00
#
_symmetry.space_group_name_H-M   'P 1'
#
loop_
_entity.id
_entity.type
_entity.pdbx_description
1 polymer ?
#
loop_
_entity_poly.entity_id
_entity_poly.type
_entity_poly.pdbx_seq_one_letter_code
_entity_poly.pdbx_strand_id
1 'polypeptide(L)'
;MVPIHVALHWLLAGPLAGSPWQRAAAPEALAELFPGSRRGPHGELYLSRARHRCPDDCAEPEECPVTGESRGLPLHQELAGLNLAGYEIRVIASRQLAPGVGGYSPRRLLDLARDMEMLKGNVLIATACRCHGVVDGLAQGSGEERV
;
A
#
# COMPACT_ATOMS: atom_id res chain seq x y z
N MET A 1 -8.64 -7.66 -14.83
CA MET A 1 -7.95 -6.40 -14.44
C MET A 1 -7.12 -6.69 -13.21
N VAL A 2 -5.82 -6.43 -13.25
CA VAL A 2 -4.94 -6.51 -12.07
C VAL A 2 -5.01 -5.13 -11.38
N PRO A 3 -5.20 -5.06 -10.05
CA PRO A 3 -5.29 -3.78 -9.36
C PRO A 3 -3.96 -3.02 -9.49
N ILE A 4 -4.01 -1.77 -9.96
CA ILE A 4 -2.83 -0.91 -10.08
C ILE A 4 -2.65 -0.16 -8.76
N HIS A 5 -1.42 -0.06 -8.26
CA HIS A 5 -1.12 0.79 -7.11
C HIS A 5 -1.03 2.27 -7.53
N VAL A 6 -2.18 2.92 -7.63
CA VAL A 6 -2.29 4.30 -8.16
C VAL A 6 -1.40 5.30 -7.41
N ALA A 7 -1.29 5.19 -6.08
CA ALA A 7 -0.46 6.11 -5.28
C ALA A 7 1.02 6.04 -5.67
N LEU A 8 1.57 4.83 -5.79
CA LEU A 8 2.95 4.66 -6.23
C LEU A 8 3.14 5.15 -7.66
N HIS A 9 2.24 4.78 -8.58
CA HIS A 9 2.32 5.22 -9.97
C HIS A 9 2.33 6.76 -10.08
N TRP A 10 1.48 7.44 -9.30
CA TRP A 10 1.46 8.89 -9.25
C TRP A 10 2.77 9.49 -8.70
N LEU A 11 3.34 8.90 -7.63
CA LEU A 11 4.62 9.34 -7.08
C LEU A 11 5.75 9.26 -8.12
N LEU A 12 5.91 8.09 -8.75
CA LEU A 12 6.99 7.84 -9.71
C LEU A 12 6.84 8.65 -11.00
N ALA A 13 5.60 8.87 -11.46
CA ALA A 13 5.34 9.66 -12.66
C ALA A 13 5.38 11.18 -12.43
N GLY A 14 5.36 11.63 -11.17
CA GLY A 14 5.27 13.04 -10.82
C GLY A 14 6.35 13.46 -9.81
N PRO A 15 6.04 13.57 -8.51
CA PRO A 15 6.97 14.11 -7.52
C PRO A 15 8.37 13.48 -7.48
N LEU A 16 8.48 12.19 -7.79
CA LEU A 16 9.74 11.44 -7.78
C LEU A 16 10.36 11.27 -9.17
N ALA A 17 9.78 11.87 -10.21
CA ALA A 17 10.31 11.78 -11.57
C ALA A 17 11.72 12.36 -11.64
N GLY A 18 12.68 11.57 -12.14
CA GLY A 18 14.10 11.95 -12.20
C GLY A 18 14.84 11.90 -10.86
N SER A 19 14.18 11.47 -9.78
CA SER A 19 14.83 11.23 -8.49
C SER A 19 15.56 9.87 -8.47
N PRO A 20 16.43 9.61 -7.47
CA PRO A 20 17.08 8.30 -7.33
C PRO A 20 16.13 7.19 -6.86
N TRP A 21 14.88 7.51 -6.51
CA TRP A 21 13.91 6.51 -6.06
C TRP A 21 13.49 5.58 -7.20
N GLN A 22 13.59 4.28 -6.97
CA GLN A 22 13.19 3.23 -7.89
C GLN A 22 12.25 2.26 -7.20
N ARG A 23 11.35 1.66 -7.99
CA ARG A 23 10.48 0.57 -7.51
C ARG A 23 11.36 -0.58 -7.04
N ALA A 24 11.08 -1.07 -5.85
CA ALA A 24 11.66 -2.26 -5.26
C ALA A 24 10.54 -3.24 -4.91
N ALA A 25 10.87 -4.53 -4.86
CA ALA A 25 9.90 -5.52 -4.46
C ALA A 25 9.56 -5.37 -2.97
N ALA A 26 8.29 -5.55 -2.60
CA ALA A 26 7.92 -5.64 -1.20
C ALA A 26 8.60 -6.87 -0.56
N PRO A 27 9.09 -6.75 0.70
CA PRO A 27 9.84 -7.81 1.36
C PRO A 27 8.97 -9.01 1.71
N GLU A 28 9.53 -10.22 1.61
CA GLU A 28 8.80 -11.48 1.88
C GLU A 28 8.32 -11.56 3.33
N ALA A 29 9.08 -11.01 4.28
CA ALA A 29 8.69 -10.93 5.68
C ALA A 29 7.31 -10.26 5.88
N LEU A 30 6.92 -9.34 4.99
CA LEU A 30 5.58 -8.74 5.03
C LEU A 30 4.51 -9.73 4.54
N ALA A 31 4.80 -10.56 3.53
CA ALA A 31 3.88 -11.57 3.02
C ALA A 31 3.52 -12.62 4.08
N GLU A 32 4.51 -13.03 4.88
CA GLU A 32 4.35 -14.00 5.97
C GLU A 32 3.40 -13.50 7.07
N LEU A 33 3.38 -12.19 7.34
CA LEU A 33 2.46 -11.58 8.31
C LEU A 33 0.99 -11.59 7.84
N PHE A 34 0.75 -11.75 6.53
CA PHE A 34 -0.58 -11.71 5.94
C PHE A 34 -0.84 -12.95 5.09
N PRO A 35 -1.32 -14.08 5.68
CA PRO A 35 -1.47 -15.38 5.02
C PRO A 35 -2.44 -15.46 3.82
N GLY A 36 -3.01 -14.33 3.37
CA GLY A 36 -3.79 -14.20 2.14
C GLY A 36 -3.12 -13.32 1.08
N SER A 37 -1.84 -13.00 1.27
CA SER A 37 -1.08 -12.13 0.39
C SER A 37 -0.79 -12.79 -0.96
N ARG A 38 -0.71 -11.99 -2.02
CA ARG A 38 -0.37 -12.42 -3.38
C ARG A 38 0.60 -11.45 -4.00
N ARG A 39 1.64 -11.98 -4.66
CA ARG A 39 2.61 -11.15 -5.34
C ARG A 39 2.12 -10.70 -6.70
N GLY A 40 2.34 -9.43 -7.00
CA GLY A 40 2.10 -8.82 -8.30
C GLY A 40 3.26 -9.02 -9.26
N PRO A 41 3.04 -8.77 -10.56
CA PRO A 41 4.04 -8.95 -11.60
C PRO A 41 5.23 -7.98 -11.50
N HIS A 42 5.09 -6.85 -10.78
CA HIS A 42 6.16 -5.87 -10.60
C HIS A 42 6.73 -5.85 -9.18
N GLY A 43 6.47 -6.91 -8.39
CA GLY A 43 6.96 -7.03 -7.03
C GLY A 43 6.04 -6.42 -5.96
N GLU A 44 4.83 -6.00 -6.35
CA GLU A 44 3.79 -5.56 -5.42
C GLU A 44 3.33 -6.72 -4.53
N LEU A 45 2.83 -6.40 -3.34
CA LEU A 45 2.17 -7.36 -2.47
C LEU A 45 0.72 -6.94 -2.27
N TYR A 46 -0.20 -7.71 -2.86
CA TYR A 46 -1.63 -7.56 -2.63
C TYR A 46 -2.01 -8.30 -1.36
N LEU A 47 -2.60 -7.58 -0.41
CA LEU A 47 -3.01 -8.11 0.88
C LEU A 47 -4.51 -8.35 0.88
N SER A 48 -4.92 -9.49 1.42
CA SER A 48 -6.33 -9.79 1.69
C SER A 48 -6.47 -10.49 3.03
N ARG A 49 -7.34 -9.95 3.88
CA ARG A 49 -7.85 -10.67 5.06
C ARG A 49 -9.12 -11.47 4.75
N ALA A 50 -9.81 -11.14 3.66
CA ALA A 50 -11.00 -11.86 3.24
C ALA A 50 -10.63 -13.05 2.35
N ARG A 51 -11.25 -14.21 2.64
CA ARG A 51 -11.20 -15.40 1.77
C ARG A 51 -12.39 -15.48 0.81
N HIS A 52 -13.24 -14.45 0.82
CA HIS A 52 -14.44 -14.33 0.01
C HIS A 52 -14.41 -13.02 -0.78
N ARG A 53 -15.25 -12.92 -1.82
CA ARG A 53 -15.46 -11.67 -2.55
C ARG A 53 -16.41 -10.79 -1.74
N CYS A 54 -15.99 -9.56 -1.43
CA CYS A 54 -16.88 -8.57 -0.85
C CYS A 54 -17.91 -8.08 -1.90
N PRO A 55 -19.08 -7.60 -1.47
CA PRO A 55 -19.98 -6.88 -2.38
C PRO A 55 -19.29 -5.59 -2.86
N ASP A 56 -19.67 -5.15 -4.05
CA ASP A 56 -19.06 -3.98 -4.69
C ASP A 56 -19.24 -2.72 -3.84
N ASP A 57 -20.33 -2.59 -3.09
CA ASP A 57 -20.71 -1.46 -2.21
C ASP A 57 -20.35 -1.68 -0.72
N CYS A 58 -19.32 -2.50 -0.45
CA CYS A 58 -18.85 -2.70 0.92
C CYS A 58 -18.28 -1.40 1.53
N ALA A 59 -19.08 -0.72 2.36
CA ALA A 59 -18.71 0.49 3.12
C ALA A 59 -17.75 0.24 4.30
N GLU A 60 -17.23 -0.97 4.39
CA GLU A 60 -16.30 -1.42 5.42
C GLU A 60 -16.79 -1.29 6.89
N PRO A 61 -18.00 -1.78 7.21
CA PRO A 61 -18.51 -1.75 8.59
C PRO A 61 -17.65 -2.56 9.56
N GLU A 62 -17.86 -2.38 10.87
CA GLU A 62 -17.14 -3.11 11.91
C GLU A 62 -17.39 -4.62 11.84
N GLU A 63 -18.58 -5.05 11.43
CA GLU A 63 -18.91 -6.44 11.17
C GLU A 63 -18.87 -6.71 9.66
N CYS A 64 -18.34 -7.85 9.23
CA CYS A 64 -18.33 -8.21 7.83
C CYS A 64 -19.76 -8.51 7.33
N PRO A 65 -20.27 -7.85 6.28
CA PRO A 65 -21.62 -8.11 5.78
C PRO A 65 -21.76 -9.47 5.10
N VAL A 66 -20.65 -10.14 4.78
CA VAL A 66 -20.63 -11.46 4.13
C VAL A 66 -20.52 -12.59 5.16
N THR A 67 -19.68 -12.43 6.18
CA THR A 67 -19.40 -13.51 7.16
C THR A 67 -20.06 -13.29 8.52
N GLY A 68 -20.50 -12.07 8.83
CA GLY A 68 -20.98 -11.69 10.17
C GLY A 68 -19.87 -11.56 11.22
N GLU A 69 -18.61 -11.78 10.85
CA GLU A 69 -17.49 -11.70 11.80
C GLU A 69 -17.13 -10.26 12.12
N SER A 70 -16.82 -9.99 13.39
CA SER A 70 -16.26 -8.71 13.82
C SER A 70 -14.87 -8.51 13.22
N ARG A 71 -14.63 -7.33 12.66
CA ARG A 71 -13.33 -6.94 12.10
C ARG A 71 -12.48 -6.35 13.22
N GLY A 72 -11.29 -6.93 13.41
CA GLY A 72 -10.27 -6.37 14.30
C GLY A 72 -9.70 -5.03 13.80
N LEU A 73 -8.49 -4.72 14.27
CA LEU A 73 -7.73 -3.53 13.87
C LEU A 73 -7.72 -3.37 12.34
N PRO A 74 -8.15 -2.25 11.75
CA PRO A 74 -8.12 -2.04 10.30
C PRO A 74 -6.75 -2.31 9.68
N LEU A 75 -6.70 -2.94 8.50
CA LEU A 75 -5.44 -3.28 7.82
C LEU A 75 -4.54 -2.05 7.62
N HIS A 76 -5.09 -0.91 7.22
CA HIS A 76 -4.30 0.33 7.09
C HIS A 76 -3.70 0.82 8.43
N GLN A 77 -4.36 0.57 9.56
CA GLN A 77 -3.83 0.93 10.88
C GLN A 77 -2.78 -0.08 11.33
N GLU A 78 -3.00 -1.37 11.08
CA GLU A 78 -2.01 -2.40 11.35
C GLU A 78 -0.72 -2.12 10.57
N LEU A 79 -0.81 -1.91 9.25
CA LEU A 79 0.33 -1.56 8.40
C LEU A 79 1.06 -0.29 8.89
N ALA A 80 0.34 0.72 9.37
CA ALA A 80 0.93 1.95 9.88
C ALA A 80 1.64 1.76 11.23
N GLY A 81 1.25 0.75 12.01
CA GLY A 81 1.87 0.41 13.29
C GLY A 81 2.97 -0.66 13.20
N LEU A 82 3.16 -1.28 12.02
CA LEU A 82 4.21 -2.29 11.84
C LEU A 82 5.60 -1.65 11.90
N ASN A 83 6.49 -2.28 12.66
CA ASN A 83 7.91 -1.98 12.65
C ASN A 83 8.64 -3.11 11.92
N LEU A 84 9.11 -2.83 10.70
CA LEU A 84 9.88 -3.76 9.90
C LEU A 84 11.31 -3.24 9.76
N ALA A 85 12.27 -3.99 10.29
CA ALA A 85 13.67 -3.56 10.33
C ALA A 85 14.18 -3.14 8.94
N GLY A 86 14.70 -1.91 8.85
CA GLY A 86 15.24 -1.34 7.61
C GLY A 86 14.20 -0.77 6.64
N TYR A 87 12.94 -0.67 7.05
CA TYR A 87 11.86 -0.09 6.23
C TYR A 87 11.08 0.97 6.98
N GLU A 88 10.84 2.10 6.31
CA GLU A 88 9.84 3.09 6.69
C GLU A 88 8.52 2.77 5.97
N ILE A 89 7.40 2.75 6.68
CA ILE A 89 6.09 2.43 6.09
C ILE A 89 5.25 3.70 5.99
N ARG A 90 4.72 3.98 4.80
CA ARG A 90 3.79 5.08 4.53
C ARG A 90 2.48 4.54 4.00
N VAL A 91 1.41 4.76 4.76
CA VAL A 91 0.09 4.20 4.48
C VAL A 91 -0.92 5.28 4.10
N ILE A 92 -1.58 5.08 2.97
CA ILE A 92 -2.79 5.80 2.60
C ILE A 92 -4.00 4.89 2.88
N ALA A 93 -4.88 5.35 3.76
CA ALA A 93 -6.16 4.69 3.99
C ALA A 93 -7.05 4.86 2.76
N SER A 94 -7.40 3.76 2.12
CA SER A 94 -8.39 3.67 1.06
C SER A 94 -9.80 3.63 1.66
N ARG A 95 -10.74 4.29 0.99
CA ARG A 95 -12.17 4.30 1.29
C ARG A 95 -12.94 4.11 0.00
N GLN A 96 -14.12 3.55 0.09
CA GLN A 96 -15.01 3.44 -1.05
C GLN A 96 -15.46 4.84 -1.54
N LEU A 97 -15.34 5.07 -2.85
CA LEU A 97 -15.84 6.26 -3.54
C LEU A 97 -17.13 5.96 -4.33
N ALA A 98 -17.24 4.74 -4.86
CA ALA A 98 -18.40 4.20 -5.54
C ALA A 98 -18.35 2.65 -5.46
N PRO A 99 -19.45 1.93 -5.76
CA PRO A 99 -19.41 0.47 -5.83
C PRO A 99 -18.27 -0.03 -6.74
N GLY A 100 -17.41 -0.91 -6.21
CA GLY A 100 -16.24 -1.45 -6.88
C GLY A 100 -15.03 -0.50 -6.96
N VAL A 101 -15.16 0.75 -6.47
CA VAL A 101 -14.12 1.78 -6.60
C VAL A 101 -13.65 2.25 -5.23
N GLY A 102 -12.43 1.85 -4.86
CA GLY A 102 -11.69 2.40 -3.73
C GLY A 102 -10.89 3.65 -4.12
N GLY A 103 -10.63 4.52 -3.17
CA GLY A 103 -9.79 5.70 -3.38
C GLY A 103 -9.52 6.48 -2.09
N TYR A 104 -8.94 7.65 -2.26
CA TYR A 104 -8.49 8.52 -1.18
C TYR A 104 -8.43 9.95 -1.69
N SER A 105 -8.37 10.92 -0.78
CA SER A 105 -8.33 12.33 -1.19
C SER A 105 -6.98 12.68 -1.85
N PRO A 106 -6.96 13.58 -2.85
CA PRO A 106 -5.71 14.06 -3.45
C PRO A 106 -4.73 14.65 -2.44
N ARG A 107 -5.22 15.23 -1.34
CA ARG A 107 -4.39 15.70 -0.23
C ARG A 107 -3.47 14.61 0.31
N ARG A 108 -3.93 13.35 0.41
CA ARG A 108 -3.09 12.24 0.89
C ARG A 108 -1.91 11.93 -0.02
N LEU A 109 -2.06 12.14 -1.34
CA LEU A 109 -0.95 12.01 -2.29
C LEU A 109 0.07 13.12 -2.10
N LEU A 110 -0.40 14.37 -1.94
CA LEU A 110 0.47 15.51 -1.69
C LEU A 110 1.21 15.40 -0.34
N ASP A 111 0.53 14.93 0.70
CA ASP A 111 1.14 14.66 2.00
C ASP A 111 2.22 13.58 1.86
N LEU A 112 1.92 12.47 1.17
CA LEU A 112 2.88 11.41 0.90
C LEU A 112 4.11 11.92 0.12
N ALA A 113 3.91 12.75 -0.91
CA ALA A 113 5.02 13.32 -1.67
C ALA A 113 5.96 14.16 -0.79
N ARG A 114 5.40 14.97 0.12
CA ARG A 114 6.21 15.74 1.07
C ARG A 114 6.94 14.85 2.05
N ASP A 115 6.32 13.77 2.52
CA ASP A 115 6.98 12.81 3.40
C ASP A 115 8.21 12.18 2.70
N MET A 116 8.11 11.89 1.40
CA MET A 116 9.21 11.31 0.61
C MET A 116 10.45 12.20 0.51
N GLU A 117 10.32 13.52 0.68
CA GLU A 117 11.46 14.46 0.68
C GLU A 117 12.38 14.25 1.89
N MET A 118 11.82 13.77 3.00
CA MET A 118 12.55 13.57 4.26
C MET A 118 12.99 12.13 4.49
N LEU A 119 12.45 11.19 3.72
CA LEU A 119 12.74 9.77 3.84
C LEU A 119 14.06 9.38 3.19
N LYS A 120 14.69 8.34 3.75
CA LYS A 120 15.93 7.72 3.24
C LYS A 120 15.83 6.21 3.39
N GLY A 121 16.65 5.48 2.64
CA GLY A 121 16.68 4.02 2.72
C GLY A 121 15.49 3.37 2.01
N ASN A 122 14.99 2.26 2.55
CA ASN A 122 13.87 1.55 1.96
C ASN A 122 12.54 2.05 2.52
N VAL A 123 11.59 2.31 1.63
CA VAL A 123 10.26 2.78 1.99
C VAL A 123 9.23 1.81 1.43
N LEU A 124 8.24 1.45 2.24
CA LEU A 124 7.05 0.74 1.80
C LEU A 124 5.91 1.73 1.64
N ILE A 125 5.39 1.83 0.42
CA ILE A 125 4.17 2.58 0.14
C ILE A 125 3.02 1.59 0.20
N ALA A 126 2.00 1.89 0.99
CA ALA A 126 0.82 1.06 1.11
C ALA A 126 -0.45 1.87 0.87
N THR A 127 -1.38 1.29 0.13
CA THR A 127 -2.77 1.75 0.06
C THR A 127 -3.66 0.62 0.56
N ALA A 128 -4.40 0.85 1.64
CA ALA A 128 -5.21 -0.21 2.25
C ALA A 128 -6.51 0.29 2.84
N CYS A 129 -7.53 -0.56 2.79
CA CYS A 129 -8.81 -0.37 3.47
C CYS A 129 -8.77 -1.13 4.83
N ARG A 130 -9.91 -1.57 5.39
CA ARG A 130 -9.94 -2.44 6.58
C ARG A 130 -9.53 -3.88 6.29
N CYS A 131 -9.72 -4.37 5.06
CA CYS A 131 -9.58 -5.80 4.70
C CYS A 131 -8.58 -6.09 3.57
N HIS A 132 -8.38 -5.15 2.64
CA HIS A 132 -7.56 -5.33 1.44
C HIS A 132 -6.56 -4.20 1.30
N GLY A 133 -5.43 -4.47 0.67
CA GLY A 133 -4.45 -3.45 0.37
C GLY A 133 -3.46 -3.87 -0.70
N VAL A 134 -2.65 -2.92 -1.11
CA VAL A 134 -1.49 -3.14 -1.98
C VAL A 134 -0.29 -2.44 -1.35
N VAL A 135 0.86 -3.10 -1.39
CA VAL A 135 2.13 -2.58 -0.87
C VAL A 135 3.21 -2.72 -1.93
N ASP A 136 3.98 -1.67 -2.12
CA ASP A 136 5.15 -1.65 -2.98
C ASP A 136 6.38 -1.15 -2.20
N GLY A 137 7.56 -1.59 -2.60
CA GLY A 137 8.82 -1.04 -2.14
C GLY A 137 9.29 0.13 -3.01
N LEU A 138 9.99 1.06 -2.37
CA LEU A 138 10.84 2.07 -2.97
C LEU A 138 12.22 1.98 -2.32
N ALA A 139 13.26 2.04 -3.15
CA ALA A 139 14.64 2.15 -2.70
C ALA A 139 15.33 3.27 -3.49
N GLN A 140 16.26 3.97 -2.86
CA GLN A 140 17.14 4.89 -3.58
C GLN A 140 18.19 4.04 -4.28
N GLY A 141 18.25 4.11 -5.62
CA GLY A 141 19.32 3.48 -6.37
C GLY A 141 20.65 3.96 -5.78
N SER A 142 21.52 3.03 -5.40
CA SER A 142 22.90 3.34 -5.04
C SER A 142 23.48 4.11 -6.22
N GLY A 143 23.82 5.38 -6.00
CA GLY A 143 24.49 6.18 -7.01
C GLY A 143 25.81 5.49 -7.35
N GLU A 144 25.84 4.78 -8.47
CA GLU A 144 27.11 4.49 -9.13
C GLU A 144 27.65 5.81 -9.67
N GLU A 145 28.93 6.04 -9.37
CA GLU A 145 29.72 7.23 -9.60
C GLU A 145 29.48 7.89 -10.96
N ARG A 146 29.29 9.21 -10.93
CA ARG A 146 29.70 10.05 -12.07
C ARG A 146 31.22 9.96 -12.16
N VAL A 147 31.73 9.15 -13.09
CA VAL A 147 33.08 9.28 -13.65
C VAL A 147 33.00 10.20 -14.86
#